data_AF-U4V7J9-F1
#
_entry.id   AF-U4V7J9-F1
#
_cell.length_a   1.000
_cell.length_b   1.000
_cell.length_c   1.000
_cell.angle_alpha   90.00
_cell.angle_beta   90.00
_cell.angle_gamma   90.00
#
_symmetry.space_group_name_H-M   'P 1'
#
loop_
_entity.id
_entity.type
_entity.pdbx_description
1 polymer ?
#
loop_
_entity_poly.entity_id
_entity_poly.type
_entity_poly.pdbx_seq_one_letter_code
_entity_poly.pdbx_strand_id
1 'polypeptide(L)'
;MLPPYEATDTILRIEADLRATGATTVVCLGDSFDDLEAERGLPENEKLWLTRLQAGRRWIWIEGNHDPGPVEIAGSHLAELPLPPVVFRHEAKTGVSGEISGHYHPKARLNLRGSSFVRPAFLIDIDRVIMPAYGTYTGGLHAHTAPLCNLMRPDAIAVLTGSKALAIPMPRAD
;
A
#
# COMPACT_ATOMS: atom_id res chain seq x y z
N MET A 1 -4.67 -21.37 5.04
CA MET A 1 -4.75 -21.74 3.61
C MET A 1 -5.62 -20.71 2.93
N LEU A 2 -5.00 -19.70 2.33
CA LEU A 2 -5.72 -18.68 1.56
C LEU A 2 -6.15 -19.32 0.23
N PRO A 3 -7.41 -19.14 -0.20
CA PRO A 3 -7.84 -19.65 -1.49
C PRO A 3 -7.15 -18.87 -2.63
N PRO A 4 -6.98 -19.46 -3.83
CA PRO A 4 -6.14 -18.94 -4.92
C PRO A 4 -6.63 -17.64 -5.59
N TYR A 5 -7.52 -16.87 -4.96
CA TYR A 5 -8.21 -15.74 -5.57
C TYR A 5 -7.57 -14.38 -5.32
N GLU A 6 -6.67 -14.24 -4.34
CA GLU A 6 -6.18 -12.93 -3.89
C GLU A 6 -5.19 -12.28 -4.87
N ALA A 7 -4.26 -13.05 -5.43
CA ALA A 7 -3.36 -12.58 -6.48
C ALA A 7 -4.11 -12.16 -7.74
N THR A 8 -5.06 -12.99 -8.19
CA THR A 8 -5.92 -12.70 -9.35
C THR A 8 -6.71 -11.40 -9.15
N ASP A 9 -7.35 -11.21 -7.99
CA ASP A 9 -8.11 -9.99 -7.71
C ASP A 9 -7.22 -8.74 -7.69
N THR A 10 -6.02 -8.85 -7.11
CA THR A 10 -5.03 -7.75 -7.10
C THR A 10 -4.59 -7.38 -8.51
N ILE A 11 -4.25 -8.37 -9.36
CA ILE A 11 -3.84 -8.13 -10.75
C ILE A 11 -4.99 -7.52 -11.56
N LEU A 12 -6.23 -7.99 -11.38
CA LEU A 12 -7.42 -7.40 -12.00
C LEU A 12 -7.58 -5.91 -11.65
N ARG A 13 -7.41 -5.56 -10.38
CA ARG A 13 -7.51 -4.18 -9.90
C ARG A 13 -6.40 -3.32 -10.50
N ILE A 14 -5.16 -3.80 -10.49
CA ILE A 14 -4.01 -3.10 -11.11
C ILE A 14 -4.26 -2.88 -12.59
N GLU A 15 -4.75 -3.88 -13.32
CA GLU A 15 -5.06 -3.72 -14.75
C GLU A 15 -6.12 -2.64 -14.99
N ALA A 16 -7.18 -2.61 -14.17
CA ALA A 16 -8.21 -1.58 -14.26
C ALA A 16 -7.63 -0.17 -14.01
N ASP A 17 -6.80 -0.01 -12.98
CA ASP A 17 -6.15 1.25 -12.63
C ASP A 17 -5.15 1.70 -13.71
N LEU A 18 -4.36 0.79 -14.26
CA LEU A 18 -3.44 1.08 -15.36
C LEU A 18 -4.18 1.56 -16.62
N ARG A 19 -5.33 0.95 -16.93
CA ARG A 19 -6.17 1.39 -18.07
C ARG A 19 -6.81 2.75 -17.80
N ALA A 20 -7.27 3.01 -16.58
CA ALA A 20 -7.92 4.26 -16.22
C ALA A 20 -6.94 5.44 -16.15
N THR A 21 -5.73 5.22 -15.67
CA THR A 21 -4.73 6.27 -15.42
C THR A 21 -3.72 6.46 -16.55
N GLY A 22 -3.50 5.43 -17.37
CA GLY A 22 -2.43 5.44 -18.37
C GLY A 22 -1.03 5.44 -17.74
N ALA A 23 -0.89 5.03 -16.48
CA ALA A 23 0.37 5.09 -15.76
C ALA A 23 1.50 4.34 -16.50
N THR A 24 2.64 5.03 -16.63
CA THR A 24 3.86 4.51 -17.24
C THR A 24 4.87 4.03 -16.20
N THR A 25 4.64 4.35 -14.92
CA THR A 25 5.45 3.92 -13.78
C THR A 25 4.56 3.37 -12.68
N VAL A 26 4.93 2.22 -12.13
CA VAL A 26 4.28 1.59 -10.97
C VAL A 26 5.32 1.42 -9.87
N VAL A 27 4.98 1.85 -8.66
CA VAL A 27 5.83 1.72 -7.46
C VAL A 27 5.05 0.93 -6.42
N CYS A 28 5.51 -0.28 -6.11
CA CYS A 28 4.94 -1.14 -5.08
C CYS A 28 5.72 -0.92 -3.78
N LEU A 29 5.02 -0.57 -2.69
CA LEU A 29 5.65 -0.16 -1.41
C LEU A 29 5.85 -1.34 -0.45
N GLY A 30 6.51 -2.39 -0.93
CA GLY A 30 6.83 -3.62 -0.18
C GLY A 30 5.64 -4.52 0.11
N ASP A 31 5.96 -5.70 0.67
CA ASP A 31 5.04 -6.81 0.94
C ASP A 31 4.18 -7.13 -0.29
N SER A 32 4.83 -7.17 -1.46
CA SER A 32 4.15 -7.41 -2.74
C SER A 32 3.80 -8.88 -2.96
N PHE A 33 4.46 -9.76 -2.21
CA PHE A 33 4.24 -11.20 -2.20
C PHE A 33 4.06 -11.62 -0.74
N ASP A 34 3.05 -12.43 -0.46
CA ASP A 34 2.94 -13.02 0.88
C ASP A 34 4.04 -14.07 1.11
N ASP A 35 4.22 -14.52 2.37
CA ASP A 35 5.27 -15.50 2.72
C ASP A 35 5.18 -16.80 1.87
N LEU A 36 3.99 -17.19 1.42
CA LEU A 36 3.77 -18.40 0.61
C LEU A 36 4.09 -18.16 -0.87
N GLU A 37 3.76 -17.01 -1.41
CA GLU A 37 4.10 -16.58 -2.78
C GLU A 37 5.60 -16.29 -2.91
N ALA A 38 6.20 -15.74 -1.86
CA ALA A 38 7.63 -15.60 -1.69
C ALA A 38 8.34 -16.97 -1.74
N GLU A 39 7.80 -17.98 -1.04
CA GLU A 39 8.39 -19.32 -0.96
C GLU A 39 8.10 -20.19 -2.20
N ARG A 40 6.88 -20.14 -2.75
CA ARG A 40 6.40 -21.04 -3.81
C ARG A 40 6.36 -20.39 -5.20
N GLY A 41 6.45 -19.07 -5.25
CA GLY A 41 6.23 -18.26 -6.45
C GLY A 41 4.74 -18.12 -6.80
N LEU A 42 4.42 -17.03 -7.49
CA LEU A 42 3.11 -16.86 -8.14
C LEU A 42 2.82 -18.01 -9.14
N PRO A 43 1.55 -18.41 -9.31
CA PRO A 43 1.20 -19.36 -10.36
C PRO A 43 1.48 -18.78 -11.76
N GLU A 44 1.72 -19.65 -12.74
CA GLU A 44 2.22 -19.23 -14.07
C GLU A 44 1.30 -18.26 -14.80
N ASN A 45 -0.03 -18.43 -14.67
CA ASN A 45 -0.99 -17.56 -15.35
C ASN A 45 -0.92 -16.12 -14.83
N GLU A 46 -0.82 -15.96 -13.51
CA GLU A 46 -0.67 -14.68 -12.81
C GLU A 46 0.68 -14.05 -13.14
N LYS A 47 1.77 -14.84 -13.17
CA LYS A 47 3.10 -14.36 -13.60
C LYS A 47 3.07 -13.82 -15.03
N LEU A 48 2.48 -14.57 -15.97
CA LEU A 48 2.36 -14.14 -17.37
C LEU A 48 1.47 -12.91 -17.52
N TRP A 49 0.41 -12.80 -16.72
CA TRP A 49 -0.45 -11.61 -16.71
C TRP A 49 0.28 -10.39 -16.19
N LEU A 50 0.93 -10.49 -15.03
CA LEU A 50 1.74 -9.41 -14.46
C LEU A 50 2.84 -8.96 -15.42
N THR A 51 3.53 -9.92 -16.07
CA THR A 51 4.55 -9.63 -17.09
C THR A 51 3.98 -8.81 -18.25
N ARG A 52 2.76 -9.12 -18.71
CA ARG A 52 2.08 -8.34 -19.76
C ARG A 52 1.74 -6.93 -19.30
N LEU A 53 1.34 -6.76 -18.02
CA LEU A 53 1.08 -5.43 -17.46
C LEU A 53 2.36 -4.60 -17.33
N GLN A 54 3.49 -5.24 -17.04
CA GLN A 54 4.80 -4.60 -16.93
C GLN A 54 5.37 -4.16 -18.28
N ALA A 55 4.98 -4.80 -19.39
CA ALA A 55 5.50 -4.50 -20.71
C ALA A 55 5.32 -3.00 -21.06
N GLY A 56 6.43 -2.33 -21.39
CA GLY A 56 6.45 -0.91 -21.74
C GLY A 56 6.28 0.04 -20.55
N ARG A 57 6.33 -0.45 -19.31
CA ARG A 57 6.21 0.35 -18.08
C ARG A 57 7.45 0.20 -17.20
N ARG A 58 7.78 1.26 -16.47
CA ARG A 58 8.75 1.19 -15.38
C ARG A 58 8.07 0.57 -14.17
N TRP A 59 8.53 -0.59 -13.74
CA TRP A 59 8.00 -1.27 -12.56
C TRP A 59 9.03 -1.31 -11.46
N ILE A 60 8.67 -0.84 -10.28
CA ILE A 60 9.58 -0.70 -9.14
C ILE A 60 8.96 -1.42 -7.95
N TRP A 61 9.71 -2.36 -7.41
CA TRP A 61 9.40 -3.09 -6.19
C TRP A 61 10.27 -2.48 -5.09
N ILE A 62 9.65 -1.78 -4.14
CA ILE A 62 10.34 -1.45 -2.90
C ILE A 62 10.31 -2.70 -2.03
N GLU A 63 11.45 -3.14 -1.52
CA GLU A 63 11.54 -4.35 -0.70
C GLU A 63 10.87 -4.12 0.68
N GLY A 64 9.93 -4.99 1.04
CA GLY A 64 9.33 -5.08 2.36
C GLY A 64 10.06 -6.05 3.27
N ASN A 65 9.65 -6.12 4.53
CA ASN A 65 10.29 -7.00 5.52
C ASN A 65 9.93 -8.49 5.30
N HIS A 66 8.90 -8.76 4.50
CA HIS A 66 8.48 -10.12 4.11
C HIS A 66 9.02 -10.57 2.75
N ASP A 67 9.64 -9.68 1.97
CA ASP A 67 10.16 -10.04 0.65
C ASP A 67 11.49 -10.83 0.80
N PRO A 68 11.59 -12.07 0.30
CA PRO A 68 12.70 -13.00 0.57
C PRO A 68 14.02 -12.67 -0.17
N GLY A 69 14.22 -11.43 -0.58
CA GLY A 69 15.21 -11.07 -1.60
C GLY A 69 14.66 -11.32 -3.01
N PRO A 70 15.48 -11.19 -4.07
CA PRO A 70 14.99 -10.95 -5.42
C PRO A 70 14.12 -12.09 -5.93
N VAL A 71 12.82 -11.81 -6.03
CA VAL A 71 11.85 -12.67 -6.71
C VAL A 71 12.10 -12.56 -8.22
N GLU A 72 12.04 -13.68 -8.95
CA GLU A 72 12.22 -13.73 -10.42
C GLU A 72 11.02 -13.10 -11.17
N ILE A 73 10.69 -11.85 -10.85
CA ILE A 73 9.66 -11.03 -11.47
C ILE A 73 10.33 -9.78 -12.02
N ALA A 74 9.97 -9.42 -13.25
CA ALA A 74 10.56 -8.27 -13.93
C ALA A 74 10.29 -6.97 -13.15
N GLY A 75 11.18 -5.99 -13.31
CA GLY A 75 11.14 -4.72 -12.59
C GLY A 75 12.44 -4.46 -11.81
N SER A 76 12.54 -3.28 -11.22
CA SER A 76 13.65 -2.89 -10.35
C SER A 76 13.28 -3.13 -8.90
N HIS A 77 14.08 -3.94 -8.19
CA HIS A 77 13.95 -4.14 -6.75
C HIS A 77 14.89 -3.14 -6.03
N LEU A 78 14.35 -2.34 -5.11
CA LEU A 78 15.06 -1.27 -4.42
C LEU A 78 14.67 -1.24 -2.94
N ALA A 79 15.59 -0.88 -2.05
CA ALA A 79 15.24 -0.66 -0.63
C ALA A 79 14.38 0.60 -0.42
N GLU A 80 14.64 1.66 -1.19
CA GLU A 80 13.84 2.88 -1.24
C GLU A 80 14.05 3.55 -2.60
N LEU A 81 13.08 4.37 -3.03
CA LEU A 81 13.15 5.14 -4.27
C LEU A 81 13.09 6.64 -3.95
N PRO A 82 14.23 7.36 -4.00
CA PRO A 82 14.24 8.81 -3.98
C PRO A 82 13.65 9.37 -5.28
N LEU A 83 12.60 10.17 -5.16
CA LEU A 83 12.01 10.94 -6.25
C LEU A 83 11.61 12.33 -5.73
N PRO A 84 12.56 13.29 -5.68
CA PRO A 84 12.33 14.59 -5.05
C PRO A 84 11.03 15.25 -5.53
N PRO A 85 10.23 15.82 -4.60
CA PRO A 85 10.57 16.09 -3.20
C PRO A 85 10.28 14.93 -2.23
N VAL A 86 9.89 13.74 -2.71
CA VAL A 86 9.50 12.62 -1.84
C VAL A 86 10.42 11.40 -1.96
N VAL A 87 10.38 10.53 -0.95
CA VAL A 87 11.00 9.21 -0.99
C VAL A 87 9.92 8.15 -0.81
N PHE A 88 9.89 7.18 -1.71
CA PHE A 88 9.03 6.00 -1.59
C PHE A 88 9.76 4.91 -0.83
N ARG A 89 9.08 4.31 0.16
CA ARG A 89 9.65 3.25 1.01
C ARG A 89 8.56 2.30 1.50
N HIS A 90 8.97 1.15 2.02
CA HIS A 90 8.03 0.23 2.63
C HIS A 90 7.57 0.73 4.01
N GLU A 91 8.51 0.91 4.94
CA GLU A 91 8.23 1.35 6.31
C GLU A 91 8.58 2.82 6.52
N ALA A 92 7.73 3.58 7.24
CA ALA A 92 7.95 4.99 7.53
C ALA A 92 9.15 5.20 8.47
N LYS A 93 9.93 6.26 8.27
CA LYS A 93 11.04 6.60 9.19
C LYS A 93 10.63 7.74 10.14
N THR A 94 10.99 7.63 11.40
CA THR A 94 10.79 8.73 12.36
C THR A 94 11.77 9.88 12.08
N GLY A 95 11.34 11.12 12.32
CA GLY A 95 12.20 12.30 12.19
C GLY A 95 12.55 12.73 10.75
N VAL A 96 11.90 12.16 9.75
CA VAL A 96 12.03 12.58 8.34
C VAL A 96 10.72 13.15 7.80
N SER A 97 10.83 13.96 6.74
CA SER A 97 9.72 14.54 6.00
C SER A 97 9.89 14.26 4.50
N GLY A 98 8.80 14.33 3.73
CA GLY A 98 8.78 14.03 2.31
C GLY A 98 8.83 12.53 2.04
N GLU A 99 7.95 11.74 2.66
CA GLU A 99 7.88 10.29 2.39
C GLU A 99 6.48 9.80 2.03
N ILE A 100 6.45 8.74 1.23
CA ILE A 100 5.25 7.94 0.93
C ILE A 100 5.59 6.49 1.29
N SER A 101 4.85 5.92 2.24
CA SER A 101 5.15 4.58 2.78
C SER A 101 3.94 3.66 2.86
N GLY A 102 4.19 2.35 2.92
CA GLY A 102 3.20 1.30 3.09
C GLY A 102 3.23 0.69 4.50
N HIS A 103 3.37 -0.64 4.57
CA HIS A 103 3.54 -1.47 5.77
C HIS A 103 2.35 -1.53 6.76
N TYR A 104 1.88 -0.39 7.25
CA TYR A 104 0.96 -0.35 8.41
C TYR A 104 -0.51 -0.68 8.09
N HIS A 105 -0.88 -0.61 6.81
CA HIS A 105 -2.24 -0.81 6.32
C HIS A 105 -3.31 -0.05 7.13
N PRO A 106 -3.19 1.30 7.25
CA PRO A 106 -4.05 2.11 8.09
C PRO A 106 -5.55 1.96 7.79
N LYS A 107 -6.33 1.87 8.86
CA LYS A 107 -7.79 1.83 8.85
C LYS A 107 -8.35 2.90 9.77
N ALA A 108 -9.34 3.66 9.29
CA ALA A 108 -10.03 4.66 10.09
C ALA A 108 -11.51 4.29 10.27
N ARG A 109 -12.03 4.57 11.47
CA ARG A 109 -13.44 4.42 11.80
C ARG A 109 -14.16 5.73 11.52
N LEU A 110 -15.24 5.67 10.76
CA LEU A 110 -16.19 6.77 10.63
C LEU A 110 -17.45 6.44 11.44
N ASN A 111 -17.87 7.38 12.28
CA ASN A 111 -19.13 7.31 13.00
C ASN A 111 -20.14 8.24 12.32
N LEU A 112 -21.22 7.68 11.78
CA LEU A 112 -22.38 8.42 11.29
C LEU A 112 -23.56 8.17 12.24
N ARG A 113 -24.59 9.02 12.19
CA ARG A 113 -25.75 8.89 13.09
C ARG A 113 -26.38 7.49 12.98
N GLY A 114 -26.15 6.65 14.00
CA GLY A 114 -26.68 5.29 14.10
C GLY A 114 -25.84 4.19 13.43
N SER A 115 -24.69 4.50 12.82
CA SER A 115 -23.80 3.47 12.25
C SER A 115 -22.31 3.84 12.38
N SER A 116 -21.47 2.82 12.49
CA SER A 116 -20.02 3.02 12.38
C SER A 116 -19.46 2.02 11.38
N PHE A 117 -18.54 2.48 10.55
CA PHE A 117 -17.82 1.60 9.63
C PHE A 117 -16.34 1.91 9.65
N VAL A 118 -15.55 0.87 9.42
CA VAL A 118 -14.09 0.93 9.33
C VAL A 118 -13.72 0.72 7.87
N ARG A 119 -12.84 1.57 7.34
CA ARG A 119 -12.32 1.41 5.98
C ARG A 119 -10.81 1.63 5.96
N PRO A 120 -10.10 1.04 4.98
CA PRO A 120 -8.75 1.47 4.67
C PRO A 120 -8.72 2.98 4.43
N ALA A 121 -7.68 3.64 4.90
CA ALA A 121 -7.56 5.08 4.81
C ALA A 121 -6.12 5.49 4.56
N PHE A 122 -5.90 6.50 3.72
CA PHE A 122 -4.61 7.19 3.70
C PHE A 122 -4.48 7.98 5.00
N LEU A 123 -3.29 7.99 5.60
CA LEU A 123 -2.94 8.95 6.64
C LEU A 123 -2.00 9.98 6.05
N ILE A 124 -2.32 11.26 6.22
CA ILE A 124 -1.63 12.36 5.55
C ILE A 124 -1.36 13.46 6.55
N ASP A 125 -0.11 13.92 6.60
CA ASP A 125 0.29 15.18 7.22
C ASP A 125 1.31 15.92 6.34
N ILE A 126 1.94 16.97 6.86
CA ILE A 126 2.95 17.73 6.10
C ILE A 126 4.26 16.96 5.89
N ASP A 127 4.54 15.94 6.70
CA ASP A 127 5.77 15.18 6.67
C ASP A 127 5.62 13.92 5.79
N ARG A 128 4.45 13.28 5.73
CA ARG A 128 4.29 11.99 5.04
C ARG A 128 2.87 11.64 4.58
N VAL A 129 2.82 10.65 3.70
CA VAL A 129 1.63 9.87 3.37
C VAL A 129 1.86 8.40 3.72
N ILE A 130 0.99 7.81 4.54
CA ILE A 130 0.94 6.36 4.75
C ILE A 130 -0.23 5.79 3.95
N MET A 131 0.09 4.90 3.02
CA MET A 131 -0.83 4.29 2.07
C MET A 131 -1.62 3.14 2.72
N PRO A 132 -2.93 3.01 2.47
CA PRO A 132 -3.66 1.82 2.84
C PRO A 132 -3.20 0.61 2.02
N ALA A 133 -3.55 -0.59 2.46
CA ALA A 133 -3.34 -1.78 1.64
C ALA A 133 -4.11 -1.70 0.33
N TYR A 134 -3.46 -2.12 -0.75
CA TYR A 134 -4.07 -2.18 -2.08
C TYR A 134 -4.85 -3.49 -2.29
N GLY A 135 -4.25 -4.61 -1.88
CA GLY A 135 -4.83 -5.96 -2.00
C GLY A 135 -6.06 -6.20 -1.12
N THR A 136 -6.63 -7.40 -1.24
CA THR A 136 -7.97 -7.72 -0.72
C THR A 136 -7.96 -8.30 0.70
N TYR A 137 -6.83 -8.84 1.15
CA TYR A 137 -6.69 -9.30 2.52
C TYR A 137 -5.37 -8.81 3.12
N THR A 138 -5.47 -7.76 3.93
CA THR A 138 -4.44 -7.51 4.92
C THR A 138 -5.12 -7.15 6.24
N GLY A 139 -4.49 -7.52 7.34
CA GLY A 139 -4.82 -7.01 8.66
C GLY A 139 -4.67 -5.48 8.69
N GLY A 140 -3.85 -4.94 9.56
CA GLY A 140 -3.56 -3.51 9.53
C GLY A 140 -4.15 -2.75 10.71
N LEU A 141 -3.54 -1.58 10.90
CA LEU A 141 -3.64 -0.86 12.15
C LEU A 141 -4.78 0.15 12.12
N HIS A 142 -5.51 0.25 13.23
CA HIS A 142 -6.41 1.38 13.42
C HIS A 142 -5.59 2.66 13.56
N ALA A 143 -6.04 3.74 12.91
CA ALA A 143 -5.34 5.03 12.91
C ALA A 143 -4.98 5.55 14.32
N HIS A 144 -5.82 5.26 15.32
CA HIS A 144 -5.62 5.66 16.72
C HIS A 144 -4.57 4.83 17.48
N THR A 145 -3.92 3.84 16.86
CA THR A 145 -2.93 2.99 17.52
C THR A 145 -1.58 3.69 17.66
N ALA A 146 -0.83 3.33 18.70
CA ALA A 146 0.43 4.00 19.05
C ALA A 146 1.45 4.08 17.89
N PRO A 147 1.70 3.03 17.07
CA PRO A 147 2.65 3.13 15.96
C PRO A 147 2.31 4.27 14.98
N LEU A 148 1.04 4.41 14.62
CA LEU A 148 0.58 5.44 13.69
C LEU A 148 0.49 6.81 14.37
N CYS A 149 -0.02 6.89 15.59
CA CYS A 149 -0.09 8.14 16.35
C CYS A 149 1.28 8.77 16.64
N ASN A 150 2.32 7.94 16.79
CA ASN A 150 3.71 8.37 17.02
C ASN A 150 4.41 8.85 15.73
N LEU A 151 4.02 8.33 14.57
CA LEU A 151 4.57 8.71 13.27
C LEU A 151 3.94 9.99 12.73
N MET A 152 2.61 10.08 12.85
CA MET A 152 1.82 11.16 12.27
C MET A 152 1.80 12.37 13.20
N ARG A 153 1.70 13.57 12.63
CA ARG A 153 1.55 14.82 13.38
C ARG A 153 0.14 14.98 13.99
N PRO A 154 -0.04 15.82 15.02
CA PRO A 154 -1.33 16.04 15.66
C PRO A 154 -2.43 16.51 14.70
N ASP A 155 -2.08 17.24 13.64
CA ASP A 155 -2.97 17.79 12.62
C ASP A 155 -3.19 16.88 11.41
N ALA A 156 -2.70 15.63 11.46
CA ALA A 156 -2.89 14.65 10.40
C ALA A 156 -4.37 14.39 10.08
N ILE A 157 -4.65 14.05 8.83
CA ILE A 157 -5.96 13.63 8.35
C ILE A 157 -5.96 12.15 7.96
N ALA A 158 -7.13 11.52 8.08
CA ALA A 158 -7.41 10.22 7.48
C ALA A 158 -8.35 10.39 6.28
N VAL A 159 -7.96 9.87 5.12
CA VAL A 159 -8.78 9.86 3.90
C VAL A 159 -9.27 8.44 3.65
N LEU A 160 -10.51 8.14 4.04
CA LEU A 160 -11.12 6.83 3.90
C LEU A 160 -11.41 6.54 2.42
N THR A 161 -11.10 5.32 1.99
CA THR A 161 -11.34 4.85 0.62
C THR A 161 -12.79 4.36 0.43
N GLY A 162 -13.19 4.18 -0.83
CA GLY A 162 -14.52 3.74 -1.23
C GLY A 162 -14.93 4.37 -2.56
N SER A 163 -16.23 4.34 -2.89
CA SER A 163 -16.76 4.99 -4.10
C SER A 163 -16.53 6.50 -4.13
N LYS A 164 -16.34 7.11 -2.95
CA LYS A 164 -15.86 8.47 -2.77
C LYS A 164 -14.84 8.48 -1.64
N ALA A 165 -13.75 9.23 -1.84
CA ALA A 165 -12.80 9.52 -0.78
C ALA A 165 -13.45 10.45 0.25
N LEU A 166 -13.28 10.13 1.54
CA LEU A 166 -13.80 10.96 2.63
C LEU A 166 -12.65 11.34 3.57
N ALA A 167 -12.36 12.63 3.66
CA ALA A 167 -11.38 13.16 4.60
C ALA A 167 -12.02 13.45 5.96
N ILE A 168 -11.36 13.01 7.02
CA ILE A 168 -11.66 13.34 8.42
C ILE A 168 -10.36 13.66 9.17
N PRO A 169 -10.41 14.36 10.31
CA PRO A 169 -9.27 14.39 11.23
C PRO A 169 -8.84 12.96 11.58
N MET A 170 -7.53 12.69 11.58
CA MET A 170 -7.02 11.37 11.94
C MET A 170 -7.48 11.01 13.36
N PRO A 171 -8.20 9.88 13.55
CA PRO A 171 -8.55 9.42 14.89
C PRO A 171 -7.30 9.14 15.70
N ARG A 172 -7.25 9.64 16.94
CA ARG A 172 -6.16 9.43 17.89
C ARG A 172 -6.67 8.70 19.13
N ALA A 173 -5.76 8.06 19.87
CA ALA A 173 -6.09 7.58 21.20
C ALA A 173 -6.35 8.79 22.11
N ASP A 174 -7.39 8.71 22.93
CA ASP A 174 -7.67 9.70 23.98
C ASP A 174 -6.55 9.75 25.03
#